data_AF-A0AAV4ZHN0-F1
#
_entry.id   AF-A0AAV4ZHN0-F1
#
_cell.length_a   1.000
_cell.length_b   1.000
_cell.length_c   1.000
_cell.angle_alpha   90.00
_cell.angle_beta   90.00
_cell.angle_gamma   90.00
#
_symmetry.space_group_name_H-M   'P 1'
#
loop_
_entity.id
_entity.type
_entity.pdbx_description
1 polymer ?
#
loop_
_entity_poly.entity_id
_entity_poly.type
_entity_poly.pdbx_seq_one_letter_code
_entity_poly.pdbx_strand_id
1 'polypeptide(L)'
;MTGPTEIDVAFDRAAAMLRTATARIGSDEREIRARARGLVAEYNALADLRRASARKVARFRFLRPVPLVGDAVLAPLEFDLGEAARSAAAARAKAQRQLRRLEEAACIRRGLAEIMRRTEEARSACRHLGTPPPFVLRAFGSLGMRIASLSRRSETRGVDDVRKAATDLAAFSEWWCEASRRIARESSETPRARPLSTLNPERIWLPIPWSRRSEAVALGAVADLSAGRGSDVFVPAGRDLAPFERMLPLAYRSRRGAPFEFPPIAARAAGQNLWSLFDAATWNQIRKTNYARSGCRCMICGEQRPRSAGGGAGSRGPVDAHEVWSWTMPDDDPSRGVGIQRLERIMVLCPTCHACFHAGHALTAARRDARHEEAAAFIRARQSDITGLEGAALDAHLGRSADAWNRTRGVERWVLDLSHLAAQDYMADVDPVFLAENPAGFAPEHVAGLSFVADDGRRFPVRDAPTIQAALLDDAPRLRLAWSRA
;
A
#
# COMPACT_ATOMS: atom_id res chain seq x y z
N MET A 1 9.03 -11.67 -41.71
CA MET A 1 7.83 -11.54 -40.87
C MET A 1 8.25 -11.84 -39.44
N THR A 2 8.37 -10.83 -38.59
CA THR A 2 8.66 -11.03 -37.16
C THR A 2 7.46 -11.70 -36.51
N GLY A 3 7.67 -12.81 -35.80
CA GLY A 3 6.61 -13.52 -35.09
C GLY A 3 5.92 -12.64 -34.03
N PRO A 4 4.81 -13.12 -33.43
CA PRO A 4 4.12 -12.38 -32.38
C PRO A 4 5.07 -12.07 -31.22
N THR A 5 5.06 -10.82 -30.78
CA THR A 5 5.89 -10.39 -29.64
C THR A 5 5.34 -10.97 -28.33
N GLU A 6 6.16 -11.01 -27.26
CA GLU A 6 5.68 -11.44 -25.93
C GLU A 6 4.47 -10.62 -25.45
N ILE A 7 4.39 -9.36 -25.86
CA ILE A 7 3.26 -8.50 -25.54
C ILE A 7 2.01 -8.85 -26.33
N ASP A 8 2.13 -9.22 -27.62
CA ASP A 8 1.00 -9.71 -28.39
C ASP A 8 0.41 -10.95 -27.73
N VAL A 9 1.25 -11.88 -27.28
CA VAL A 9 0.83 -13.08 -26.55
C VAL A 9 0.11 -12.72 -25.24
N ALA A 10 0.61 -11.72 -24.51
CA ALA A 10 -0.03 -11.25 -23.26
C ALA A 10 -1.41 -10.62 -23.52
N PHE A 11 -1.54 -9.78 -24.56
CA PHE A 11 -2.82 -9.19 -24.97
C PHE A 11 -3.80 -10.24 -25.48
N ASP A 12 -3.34 -11.20 -26.27
CA ASP A 12 -4.17 -12.29 -26.78
C ASP A 12 -4.70 -13.18 -25.64
N ARG A 13 -3.87 -13.45 -24.64
CA ARG A 13 -4.29 -14.16 -23.43
C ARG A 13 -5.34 -13.37 -22.64
N ALA A 14 -5.12 -12.07 -22.42
CA ALA A 14 -6.09 -11.22 -21.73
C ALA A 14 -7.43 -11.15 -22.48
N ALA A 15 -7.40 -10.98 -23.80
CA ALA A 15 -8.57 -10.95 -24.66
C ALA A 15 -9.34 -12.29 -24.64
N ALA A 16 -8.63 -13.43 -24.67
CA ALA A 16 -9.25 -14.74 -24.54
C ALA A 16 -9.98 -14.91 -23.20
N MET A 17 -9.36 -14.47 -22.10
CA MET A 17 -9.97 -14.54 -20.77
C MET A 17 -11.21 -13.65 -20.65
N LEU A 18 -11.19 -12.44 -21.21
CA LEU A 18 -12.34 -11.54 -21.23
C LEU A 18 -13.51 -12.11 -22.07
N ARG A 19 -13.22 -12.75 -23.21
CA ARG A 19 -14.24 -13.44 -24.01
C ARG A 19 -14.90 -14.58 -23.23
N THR A 20 -14.12 -15.41 -22.55
CA THR A 20 -14.63 -16.51 -21.71
C THR A 20 -15.51 -15.99 -20.58
N ALA A 21 -15.08 -14.93 -19.88
CA ALA A 21 -15.88 -14.30 -18.82
C ALA A 21 -17.21 -13.75 -19.37
N THR A 22 -17.16 -13.05 -20.51
CA THR A 22 -18.35 -12.49 -21.17
C THR A 22 -19.34 -13.57 -21.59
N ALA A 23 -18.87 -14.67 -22.17
CA ALA A 23 -19.71 -15.80 -22.58
C ALA A 23 -20.42 -16.45 -21.38
N ARG A 24 -19.70 -16.62 -20.25
CA ARG A 24 -20.26 -17.17 -19.01
C ARG A 24 -21.37 -16.29 -18.44
N ILE A 25 -21.12 -14.99 -18.29
CA ILE A 25 -22.14 -14.03 -17.80
C ILE A 25 -23.36 -14.02 -18.71
N GLY A 26 -23.16 -14.10 -20.03
CA GLY A 26 -24.27 -14.23 -20.97
C GLY A 26 -25.10 -15.51 -20.77
N SER A 27 -24.48 -16.61 -20.34
CA SER A 27 -25.18 -17.84 -19.96
C SER A 27 -25.98 -17.67 -18.67
N ASP A 28 -25.36 -17.10 -17.63
CA ASP A 28 -26.01 -16.83 -16.35
C ASP A 28 -27.22 -15.89 -16.54
N GLU A 29 -27.10 -14.87 -17.39
CA GLU A 29 -28.18 -13.93 -17.73
C GLU A 29 -29.39 -14.65 -18.37
N ARG A 30 -29.15 -15.63 -19.27
CA ARG A 30 -30.22 -16.44 -19.86
C ARG A 30 -30.93 -17.30 -18.82
N GLU A 31 -30.19 -17.91 -17.91
CA GLU A 31 -30.74 -18.72 -16.82
C GLU A 31 -31.56 -17.88 -15.84
N ILE A 32 -31.03 -16.72 -15.43
CA ILE A 32 -31.73 -15.77 -14.55
C ILE A 32 -33.02 -15.28 -15.23
N ARG A 33 -32.99 -14.94 -16.53
CA ARG A 33 -34.19 -14.54 -17.29
C ARG A 33 -35.23 -15.66 -17.34
N ALA A 34 -34.81 -16.91 -17.55
CA ALA A 34 -35.71 -18.05 -17.54
C ALA A 34 -36.40 -18.21 -16.16
N ARG A 35 -35.63 -18.14 -15.07
CA ARG A 35 -36.16 -18.17 -13.69
C ARG A 35 -37.09 -17.01 -13.38
N ALA A 36 -36.72 -15.79 -13.79
CA ALA A 36 -37.53 -14.59 -13.58
C ALA A 36 -38.90 -14.71 -14.27
N ARG A 37 -38.94 -15.23 -15.51
CA ARG A 37 -40.20 -15.48 -16.22
C ARG A 37 -41.10 -16.47 -15.47
N GLY A 38 -40.52 -17.56 -14.94
CA GLY A 38 -41.26 -18.53 -14.11
C GLY A 38 -41.85 -17.90 -12.85
N LEU A 39 -41.06 -17.11 -12.12
CA LEU A 39 -41.52 -16.43 -10.90
C LEU A 39 -42.59 -15.35 -11.16
N VAL A 40 -42.51 -14.66 -12.29
CA VAL A 40 -43.56 -13.69 -12.70
C VAL A 40 -44.86 -14.42 -13.03
N ALA A 41 -44.79 -15.56 -13.73
CA ALA A 41 -45.96 -16.39 -13.99
C ALA A 41 -46.59 -16.92 -12.69
N GLU A 42 -45.78 -17.42 -11.75
CA GLU A 42 -46.20 -17.85 -10.42
C GLU A 42 -46.87 -16.70 -9.65
N TYR A 43 -46.26 -15.51 -9.63
CA TYR A 43 -46.83 -14.32 -9.01
C TYR A 43 -48.20 -13.95 -9.61
N ASN A 44 -48.32 -13.97 -10.94
CA ASN A 44 -49.58 -13.63 -11.60
C ASN A 44 -50.69 -14.63 -11.24
N ALA A 45 -50.40 -15.93 -11.24
CA ALA A 45 -51.34 -16.97 -10.82
C ALA A 45 -51.78 -16.78 -9.35
N LEU A 46 -50.84 -16.49 -8.44
CA LEU A 46 -51.15 -16.21 -7.03
C LEU A 46 -51.94 -14.91 -6.85
N ALA A 47 -51.68 -13.89 -7.67
CA ALA A 47 -52.43 -12.64 -7.66
C ALA A 47 -53.88 -12.85 -8.14
N ASP A 48 -54.10 -13.73 -9.13
CA ASP A 48 -55.44 -14.12 -9.57
C ASP A 48 -56.22 -14.88 -8.50
N LEU A 49 -55.57 -15.83 -7.82
CA LEU A 49 -56.15 -16.52 -6.66
C LEU A 49 -56.53 -15.52 -5.56
N ARG A 50 -55.64 -14.60 -5.20
CA ARG A 50 -55.92 -13.52 -4.24
C ARG A 50 -57.13 -12.69 -4.67
N ARG A 51 -57.22 -12.28 -5.94
CA ARG A 51 -58.37 -11.53 -6.47
C ARG A 51 -59.67 -12.34 -6.39
N ALA A 52 -59.62 -13.64 -6.69
CA ALA A 52 -60.76 -14.53 -6.56
C ALA A 52 -61.25 -14.65 -5.10
N SER A 53 -60.33 -14.90 -4.16
CA SER A 53 -60.66 -14.96 -2.72
C SER A 53 -61.20 -13.63 -2.19
N ALA A 54 -60.60 -12.50 -2.59
CA ALA A 54 -61.09 -11.17 -2.22
C ALA A 54 -62.52 -10.92 -2.71
N ARG A 55 -62.86 -11.35 -3.94
CA ARG A 55 -64.24 -11.28 -4.46
C ARG A 55 -65.21 -12.15 -3.68
N LYS A 56 -64.80 -13.36 -3.27
CA LYS A 56 -65.63 -14.24 -2.42
C LYS A 56 -65.92 -13.59 -1.06
N VAL A 57 -64.89 -13.06 -0.39
CA VAL A 57 -65.03 -12.33 0.88
C VAL A 57 -65.94 -11.11 0.72
N ALA A 58 -65.72 -10.29 -0.32
CA ALA A 58 -66.53 -9.10 -0.58
C ALA A 58 -68.00 -9.43 -0.86
N ARG A 59 -68.25 -10.47 -1.67
CA ARG A 59 -69.61 -10.95 -1.97
C ARG A 59 -70.30 -11.47 -0.70
N PHE A 60 -69.60 -12.23 0.13
CA PHE A 60 -70.16 -12.76 1.37
C PHE A 60 -70.51 -11.64 2.35
N ARG A 61 -69.63 -10.65 2.52
CA ARG A 61 -69.90 -9.46 3.35
C ARG A 61 -71.08 -8.63 2.85
N PHE A 62 -71.25 -8.52 1.52
CA PHE A 62 -72.37 -7.79 0.91
C PHE A 62 -73.74 -8.42 1.22
N LEU A 63 -73.81 -9.75 1.30
CA LEU A 63 -75.06 -10.49 1.50
C LEU A 63 -75.62 -10.43 2.94
N ARG A 64 -74.95 -9.77 3.90
CA ARG A 64 -75.36 -9.62 5.31
C ARG A 64 -75.90 -10.93 5.95
N PRO A 65 -75.08 -11.97 6.07
CA PRO A 65 -75.51 -13.25 6.63
C PRO A 65 -75.88 -13.13 8.12
N VAL A 66 -76.72 -14.05 8.59
CA VAL A 66 -77.11 -14.18 10.01
C VAL A 66 -75.84 -14.37 10.87
N PRO A 67 -75.67 -13.65 12.01
CA PRO A 67 -74.39 -13.50 12.70
C PRO A 67 -73.62 -14.81 12.97
N LEU A 68 -74.29 -15.84 13.49
CA LEU A 68 -73.68 -17.14 13.82
C LEU A 68 -73.21 -17.95 12.61
N VAL A 69 -73.89 -17.81 11.45
CA VAL A 69 -73.51 -18.49 10.20
C VAL A 69 -72.50 -17.65 9.41
N GLY A 70 -72.55 -16.33 9.60
CA GLY A 70 -71.61 -15.37 9.02
C GLY A 70 -70.17 -15.65 9.44
N ASP A 71 -69.91 -15.78 10.74
CA ASP A 71 -68.55 -15.95 11.25
C ASP A 71 -67.92 -17.30 10.88
N ALA A 72 -68.72 -18.38 10.90
CA ALA A 72 -68.26 -19.73 10.55
C ALA A 72 -67.81 -19.87 9.08
N VAL A 73 -68.38 -19.07 8.17
CA VAL A 73 -68.06 -19.11 6.73
C VAL A 73 -67.06 -17.99 6.35
N LEU A 74 -67.10 -16.85 7.03
CA LEU A 74 -66.20 -15.73 6.73
C LEU A 74 -64.77 -16.02 7.17
N ALA A 75 -64.55 -16.64 8.34
CA ALA A 75 -63.21 -16.88 8.87
C ALA A 75 -62.33 -17.75 7.93
N PRO A 76 -62.81 -18.88 7.36
CA PRO A 76 -62.05 -19.63 6.36
C PRO A 76 -61.73 -18.83 5.08
N LEU A 77 -62.69 -18.02 4.59
CA LEU A 77 -62.48 -17.20 3.40
C LEU A 77 -61.44 -16.08 3.63
N GLU A 78 -61.41 -15.50 4.83
CA GLU A 78 -60.41 -14.51 5.22
C GLU A 78 -59.03 -15.14 5.42
N PHE A 79 -58.98 -16.38 5.96
CA PHE A 79 -57.75 -17.16 6.05
C PHE A 79 -57.16 -17.44 4.65
N ASP A 80 -57.96 -17.95 3.72
CA ASP A 80 -57.56 -18.21 2.33
C ASP A 80 -57.05 -16.95 1.63
N LEU A 81 -57.72 -15.81 1.85
CA LEU A 81 -57.29 -14.52 1.33
C LEU A 81 -55.94 -14.09 1.92
N GLY A 82 -55.74 -14.29 3.23
CA GLY A 82 -54.50 -14.01 3.93
C GLY A 82 -53.33 -14.87 3.42
N GLU A 83 -53.57 -16.17 3.19
CA GLU A 83 -52.58 -17.09 2.64
C GLU A 83 -52.21 -16.74 1.20
N ALA A 84 -53.20 -16.50 0.34
CA ALA A 84 -52.97 -16.05 -1.04
C ALA A 84 -52.18 -14.73 -1.10
N ALA A 85 -52.46 -13.79 -0.17
CA ALA A 85 -51.72 -12.54 -0.08
C ALA A 85 -50.25 -12.73 0.34
N ARG A 86 -49.97 -13.58 1.35
CA ARG A 86 -48.60 -13.90 1.78
C ARG A 86 -47.81 -14.60 0.67
N SER A 87 -48.42 -15.58 0.00
CA SER A 87 -47.79 -16.30 -1.10
C SER A 87 -47.48 -15.39 -2.29
N ALA A 88 -48.42 -14.52 -2.69
CA ALA A 88 -48.18 -13.52 -3.74
C ALA A 88 -47.07 -12.52 -3.38
N ALA A 89 -47.00 -12.08 -2.11
CA ALA A 89 -45.93 -11.20 -1.64
C ALA A 89 -44.55 -11.90 -1.68
N ALA A 90 -44.48 -13.17 -1.27
CA ALA A 90 -43.25 -13.96 -1.32
C ALA A 90 -42.77 -14.19 -2.76
N ALA A 91 -43.68 -14.52 -3.69
CA ALA A 91 -43.37 -14.66 -5.11
C ALA A 91 -42.87 -13.35 -5.73
N ARG A 92 -43.51 -12.21 -5.40
CA ARG A 92 -43.05 -10.87 -5.82
C ARG A 92 -41.64 -10.57 -5.31
N ALA A 93 -41.35 -10.86 -4.05
CA ALA A 93 -40.02 -10.65 -3.48
C ALA A 93 -38.95 -11.53 -4.15
N LYS A 94 -39.27 -12.78 -4.49
CA LYS A 94 -38.40 -13.67 -5.28
C LYS A 94 -38.15 -13.10 -6.68
N ALA A 95 -39.18 -12.64 -7.38
CA ALA A 95 -39.06 -12.05 -8.71
C ALA A 95 -38.20 -10.78 -8.70
N GLN A 96 -38.40 -9.89 -7.72
CA GLN A 96 -37.58 -8.68 -7.54
C GLN A 96 -36.11 -9.00 -7.29
N ARG A 97 -35.79 -10.06 -6.55
CA ARG A 97 -34.40 -10.53 -6.39
C ARG A 97 -33.78 -10.95 -7.72
N GLN A 98 -34.52 -11.67 -8.57
CA GLN A 98 -33.99 -12.06 -9.88
C GLN A 98 -33.80 -10.86 -10.81
N LEU A 99 -34.70 -9.86 -10.76
CA LEU A 99 -34.56 -8.65 -11.56
C LEU A 99 -33.30 -7.86 -11.19
N ARG A 100 -33.00 -7.70 -9.89
CA ARG A 100 -31.74 -7.09 -9.44
C ARG A 100 -30.51 -7.85 -9.95
N ARG A 101 -30.54 -9.18 -9.92
CA ARG A 101 -29.46 -10.01 -10.48
C ARG A 101 -29.28 -9.83 -12.00
N LEU A 102 -30.35 -9.55 -12.74
CA LEU A 102 -30.25 -9.22 -14.17
C LEU A 102 -29.61 -7.84 -14.40
N GLU A 103 -29.99 -6.85 -13.60
CA GLU A 103 -29.41 -5.50 -13.66
C GLU A 103 -27.90 -5.55 -13.34
N GLU A 104 -27.54 -6.32 -12.31
CA GLU A 104 -26.15 -6.61 -11.97
C GLU A 104 -25.43 -7.26 -13.14
N ALA A 105 -25.91 -8.40 -13.67
CA ALA A 105 -25.28 -9.10 -14.79
C ALA A 105 -25.09 -8.19 -16.02
N ALA A 106 -26.09 -7.36 -16.34
CA ALA A 106 -26.00 -6.39 -17.44
C ALA A 106 -24.92 -5.31 -17.18
N CYS A 107 -24.77 -4.86 -15.94
CA CYS A 107 -23.71 -3.94 -15.54
C CYS A 107 -22.33 -4.59 -15.72
N ILE A 108 -22.16 -5.85 -15.30
CA ILE A 108 -20.90 -6.59 -15.46
C ILE A 108 -20.53 -6.72 -16.94
N ARG A 109 -21.51 -7.10 -17.78
CA ARG A 109 -21.30 -7.25 -19.22
C ARG A 109 -20.84 -5.94 -19.88
N ARG A 110 -21.45 -4.80 -19.53
CA ARG A 110 -21.00 -3.47 -20.00
C ARG A 110 -19.58 -3.17 -19.53
N GLY A 111 -19.27 -3.48 -18.27
CA GLY A 111 -17.92 -3.38 -17.73
C GLY A 111 -16.92 -4.15 -18.57
N LEU A 112 -17.13 -5.45 -18.78
CA LEU A 112 -16.22 -6.30 -19.56
C LEU A 112 -16.02 -5.82 -21.01
N ALA A 113 -17.07 -5.32 -21.66
CA ALA A 113 -16.97 -4.76 -23.01
C ALA A 113 -16.05 -3.53 -23.06
N GLU A 114 -16.18 -2.62 -22.09
CA GLU A 114 -15.31 -1.44 -21.98
C GLU A 114 -13.85 -1.83 -21.75
N ILE A 115 -13.61 -2.89 -20.96
CA ILE A 115 -12.27 -3.40 -20.69
C ILE A 115 -11.65 -4.00 -21.94
N MET A 116 -12.41 -4.78 -22.71
CA MET A 116 -11.96 -5.29 -24.00
C MET A 116 -11.57 -4.15 -24.95
N ARG A 117 -12.40 -3.10 -25.04
CA ARG A 117 -12.11 -1.91 -25.86
C ARG A 117 -10.79 -1.25 -25.45
N ARG A 118 -10.62 -0.95 -24.16
CA ARG A 118 -9.39 -0.31 -23.65
C ARG A 118 -8.14 -1.18 -23.81
N THR A 119 -8.29 -2.50 -23.69
CA THR A 119 -7.21 -3.46 -23.90
C THR A 119 -6.73 -3.43 -25.36
N GLU A 120 -7.65 -3.31 -26.32
CA GLU A 120 -7.30 -3.19 -27.74
C GLU A 120 -6.65 -1.84 -28.07
N GLU A 121 -7.15 -0.74 -27.48
CA GLU A 121 -6.54 0.59 -27.61
C GLU A 121 -5.11 0.61 -27.08
N ALA A 122 -4.90 0.02 -25.91
CA ALA A 122 -3.59 -0.19 -25.32
C ALA A 122 -2.68 -1.04 -26.22
N ARG A 123 -3.20 -2.13 -26.80
CA ARG A 123 -2.45 -2.98 -27.73
C ARG A 123 -1.99 -2.19 -28.95
N SER A 124 -2.89 -1.42 -29.56
CA SER A 124 -2.59 -0.57 -30.71
C SER A 124 -1.51 0.48 -30.38
N ALA A 125 -1.67 1.17 -29.24
CA ALA A 125 -0.71 2.18 -28.78
C ALA A 125 0.66 1.58 -28.44
N CYS A 126 0.73 0.35 -27.95
CA CYS A 126 2.00 -0.28 -27.57
C CYS A 126 2.66 -1.07 -28.71
N ARG A 127 1.98 -1.34 -29.84
CA ARG A 127 2.48 -2.24 -30.90
C ARG A 127 3.82 -1.82 -31.51
N HIS A 128 4.08 -0.51 -31.57
CA HIS A 128 5.33 0.04 -32.12
C HIS A 128 6.42 0.19 -31.05
N LEU A 129 6.07 0.02 -29.78
CA LEU A 129 7.01 -0.03 -28.68
C LEU A 129 7.59 -1.45 -28.67
N GLY A 130 8.92 -1.58 -28.58
CA GLY A 130 9.59 -2.87 -28.58
C GLY A 130 9.25 -3.74 -27.37
N THR A 131 10.19 -4.57 -26.93
CA THR A 131 9.93 -5.51 -25.84
C THR A 131 9.44 -4.80 -24.56
N PRO A 132 8.29 -5.22 -23.99
CA PRO A 132 7.80 -4.70 -22.71
C PRO A 132 8.83 -4.83 -21.60
N PRO A 133 9.06 -3.80 -20.78
CA PRO A 133 9.77 -3.94 -19.53
C PRO A 133 9.18 -5.07 -18.65
N PRO A 134 9.98 -5.84 -17.90
CA PRO A 134 9.50 -6.99 -17.12
C PRO A 134 8.40 -6.67 -16.10
N PHE A 135 8.35 -5.44 -15.57
CA PHE A 135 7.28 -5.03 -14.66
C PHE A 135 5.92 -4.88 -15.37
N VAL A 136 5.93 -4.55 -16.67
CA VAL A 136 4.75 -4.57 -17.54
C VAL A 136 4.20 -5.98 -17.62
N LEU A 137 5.04 -6.95 -17.98
CA LEU A 137 4.64 -8.34 -18.12
C LEU A 137 4.05 -8.90 -16.81
N ARG A 138 4.63 -8.52 -15.66
CA ARG A 138 4.09 -8.88 -14.34
C ARG A 138 2.72 -8.24 -14.06
N ALA A 139 2.53 -6.98 -14.43
CA ALA A 139 1.24 -6.30 -14.28
C ALA A 139 0.15 -7.00 -15.10
N PHE A 140 0.45 -7.36 -16.36
CA PHE A 140 -0.44 -8.17 -17.21
C PHE A 140 -0.74 -9.54 -16.59
N GLY A 141 0.26 -10.21 -16.01
CA GLY A 141 0.05 -11.46 -15.27
C GLY A 141 -0.92 -11.30 -14.09
N SER A 142 -0.79 -10.22 -13.32
CA SER A 142 -1.68 -9.93 -12.20
C SER A 142 -3.11 -9.61 -12.63
N LEU A 143 -3.27 -8.90 -13.76
CA LEU A 143 -4.56 -8.65 -14.40
C LEU A 143 -5.21 -9.97 -14.83
N GLY A 144 -4.46 -10.85 -15.49
CA GLY A 144 -4.94 -12.19 -15.86
C GLY A 144 -5.47 -12.95 -14.64
N MET A 145 -4.74 -12.96 -13.53
CA MET A 145 -5.18 -13.62 -12.29
C MET A 145 -6.49 -13.02 -11.72
N ARG A 146 -6.66 -11.70 -11.81
CA ARG A 146 -7.90 -11.02 -11.40
C ARG A 146 -9.05 -11.29 -12.36
N ILE A 147 -8.81 -11.33 -13.67
CA ILE A 147 -9.85 -11.71 -14.65
C ILE A 147 -10.28 -13.17 -14.42
N ALA A 148 -9.32 -14.06 -14.14
CA ALA A 148 -9.61 -15.46 -13.82
C ALA A 148 -10.41 -15.63 -12.52
N SER A 149 -10.26 -14.74 -11.53
CA SER A 149 -11.02 -14.83 -10.27
C SER A 149 -12.50 -14.51 -10.47
N LEU A 150 -12.84 -13.68 -11.46
CA LEU A 150 -14.23 -13.35 -11.84
C LEU A 150 -14.94 -14.52 -12.48
N SER A 151 -14.21 -15.24 -13.32
CA SER A 151 -14.69 -16.49 -13.88
C SER A 151 -14.94 -17.54 -12.80
N ARG A 152 -14.56 -17.31 -11.53
CA ARG A 152 -14.81 -18.23 -10.41
C ARG A 152 -15.83 -17.72 -9.40
N ARG A 153 -16.14 -16.43 -9.36
CA ARG A 153 -17.01 -15.82 -8.34
C ARG A 153 -18.20 -15.12 -9.01
N SER A 154 -19.42 -15.51 -8.64
CA SER A 154 -20.68 -14.92 -9.12
C SER A 154 -21.12 -13.69 -8.31
N GLU A 155 -20.21 -13.06 -7.56
CA GLU A 155 -20.51 -12.00 -6.60
C GLU A 155 -20.17 -10.60 -7.13
N THR A 156 -20.96 -9.61 -6.71
CA THR A 156 -20.82 -8.18 -7.04
C THR A 156 -19.44 -7.58 -6.74
N ARG A 157 -18.73 -8.08 -5.71
CA ARG A 157 -17.34 -7.68 -5.41
C ARG A 157 -16.36 -7.94 -6.53
N GLY A 158 -16.56 -9.00 -7.32
CA GLY A 158 -15.70 -9.26 -8.48
C GLY A 158 -15.76 -8.13 -9.50
N VAL A 159 -16.91 -7.48 -9.66
CA VAL A 159 -17.15 -6.46 -10.68
C VAL A 159 -16.31 -5.21 -10.48
N ASP A 160 -16.19 -4.77 -9.23
CA ASP A 160 -15.36 -3.63 -8.87
C ASP A 160 -13.87 -3.96 -9.03
N ASP A 161 -13.46 -5.19 -8.72
CA ASP A 161 -12.10 -5.66 -8.95
C ASP A 161 -11.71 -5.66 -10.45
N VAL A 162 -12.63 -6.01 -11.36
CA VAL A 162 -12.37 -5.92 -12.82
C VAL A 162 -12.25 -4.48 -13.26
N ARG A 163 -13.18 -3.63 -12.81
CA ARG A 163 -13.23 -2.22 -13.20
C ARG A 163 -11.93 -1.54 -12.77
N LYS A 164 -11.48 -1.84 -11.55
CA LYS A 164 -10.20 -1.39 -11.03
C LYS A 164 -9.04 -1.95 -11.85
N ALA A 165 -9.02 -3.25 -12.12
CA ALA A 165 -7.92 -3.88 -12.88
C ALA A 165 -7.80 -3.34 -14.31
N ALA A 166 -8.90 -2.96 -14.96
CA ALA A 166 -8.88 -2.32 -16.28
C ALA A 166 -8.47 -0.85 -16.25
N THR A 167 -8.85 -0.14 -15.19
CA THR A 167 -8.34 1.21 -14.94
C THR A 167 -6.83 1.16 -14.74
N ASP A 168 -6.36 0.19 -13.94
CA ASP A 168 -4.94 -0.09 -13.71
C ASP A 168 -4.23 -0.40 -15.05
N LEU A 169 -4.84 -1.19 -15.95
CA LEU A 169 -4.28 -1.51 -17.28
C LEU A 169 -4.18 -0.28 -18.20
N ALA A 170 -5.23 0.54 -18.29
CA ALA A 170 -5.23 1.73 -19.14
C ALA A 170 -4.16 2.73 -18.68
N ALA A 171 -4.12 3.03 -17.38
CA ALA A 171 -3.09 3.88 -16.79
C ALA A 171 -1.68 3.32 -17.04
N PHE A 172 -1.55 2.00 -17.01
CA PHE A 172 -0.29 1.33 -17.24
C PHE A 172 0.22 1.48 -18.68
N SER A 173 -0.65 1.31 -19.67
CA SER A 173 -0.32 1.50 -21.09
C SER A 173 0.03 2.96 -21.42
N GLU A 174 -0.68 3.91 -20.81
CA GLU A 174 -0.35 5.34 -20.91
C GLU A 174 1.04 5.63 -20.33
N TRP A 175 1.36 5.07 -19.16
CA TRP A 175 2.68 5.24 -18.53
C TRP A 175 3.81 4.69 -19.36
N TRP A 176 3.62 3.53 -19.98
CA TRP A 176 4.65 2.99 -20.87
C TRP A 176 4.82 3.86 -22.12
N CYS A 177 3.73 4.25 -22.78
CA CYS A 177 3.83 5.18 -23.91
C CYS A 177 4.61 6.45 -23.53
N GLU A 178 4.36 7.00 -22.33
CA GLU A 178 5.09 8.17 -21.85
C GLU A 178 6.56 7.87 -21.52
N ALA A 179 6.85 6.76 -20.87
CA ALA A 179 8.21 6.33 -20.57
C ALA A 179 9.04 6.11 -21.84
N SER A 180 8.46 5.47 -22.86
CA SER A 180 9.11 5.27 -24.15
C SER A 180 9.34 6.60 -24.89
N ARG A 181 8.35 7.51 -24.88
CA ARG A 181 8.53 8.87 -25.43
C ARG A 181 9.61 9.65 -24.69
N ARG A 182 9.74 9.46 -23.39
CA ARG A 182 10.77 10.10 -22.57
C ARG A 182 12.14 9.53 -22.87
N ILE A 183 12.29 8.21 -22.93
CA ILE A 183 13.55 7.55 -23.31
C ILE A 183 13.98 7.99 -24.72
N ALA A 184 13.05 8.08 -25.68
CA ALA A 184 13.37 8.56 -27.03
C ALA A 184 13.86 10.03 -27.01
N ARG A 185 13.23 10.90 -26.19
CA ARG A 185 13.68 12.28 -25.99
C ARG A 185 15.06 12.36 -25.34
N GLU A 186 15.26 11.63 -24.23
CA GLU A 186 16.53 11.57 -23.50
C GLU A 186 17.67 10.92 -24.34
N SER A 187 17.36 9.97 -25.22
CA SER A 187 18.34 9.35 -26.14
C SER A 187 18.70 10.25 -27.32
N SER A 188 17.83 11.20 -27.67
CA SER A 188 18.08 12.20 -28.71
C SER A 188 18.87 13.42 -28.21
N GLU A 189 18.91 13.63 -26.89
CA GLU A 189 19.73 14.65 -26.25
C GLU A 189 21.16 14.13 -26.06
N THR A 190 22.15 14.88 -26.57
CA THR A 190 23.56 14.61 -26.32
C THR A 190 23.81 14.58 -24.80
N PRO A 191 24.59 13.64 -24.24
CA PRO A 191 24.79 13.56 -22.80
C PRO A 191 25.38 14.88 -22.28
N ARG A 192 24.54 15.73 -21.68
CA ARG A 192 25.03 16.84 -20.88
C ARG A 192 25.77 16.20 -19.72
N ALA A 193 27.05 16.54 -19.57
CA ALA A 193 27.82 16.24 -18.38
C ALA A 193 26.97 16.61 -17.16
N ARG A 194 26.46 15.59 -16.46
CA ARG A 194 25.66 15.79 -15.24
C ARG A 194 26.53 16.56 -14.25
N PRO A 195 25.97 17.54 -13.52
CA PRO A 195 26.75 18.28 -12.54
C PRO A 195 27.32 17.31 -11.50
N LEU A 196 28.54 17.60 -11.04
CA LEU A 196 29.31 16.82 -10.07
C LEU A 196 28.58 16.62 -8.73
N SER A 197 27.59 17.45 -8.38
CA SER A 197 26.75 17.28 -7.21
C SER A 197 25.33 16.84 -7.57
N THR A 198 24.81 15.87 -6.82
CA THR A 198 23.42 15.44 -6.91
C THR A 198 22.49 16.35 -6.11
N LEU A 199 22.97 17.27 -5.27
CA LEU A 199 22.15 18.22 -4.51
C LEU A 199 21.75 19.43 -5.37
N ASN A 200 20.68 20.13 -4.99
CA ASN A 200 20.35 21.43 -5.57
C ASN A 200 20.82 22.57 -4.63
N PRO A 201 22.03 23.12 -4.83
CA PRO A 201 22.56 24.16 -3.94
C PRO A 201 21.89 25.53 -4.15
N GLU A 202 21.19 25.77 -5.27
CA GLU A 202 20.58 27.07 -5.57
C GLU A 202 19.41 27.40 -4.64
N ARG A 203 18.68 26.36 -4.19
CA ARG A 203 17.53 26.49 -3.30
C ARG A 203 17.55 25.41 -2.23
N ILE A 204 17.98 25.78 -1.03
CA ILE A 204 18.03 24.89 0.12
C ILE A 204 16.67 24.93 0.82
N TRP A 205 15.77 24.03 0.43
CA TRP A 205 14.45 23.90 1.05
C TRP A 205 14.56 23.49 2.52
N LEU A 206 13.80 24.14 3.40
CA LEU A 206 13.88 23.90 4.84
C LEU A 206 12.89 22.81 5.28
N PRO A 207 13.34 21.71 5.90
CA PRO A 207 12.50 20.64 6.43
C PRO A 207 11.89 21.01 7.79
N ILE A 208 11.08 22.05 7.78
CA ILE A 208 10.43 22.62 8.97
C ILE A 208 8.90 22.50 8.86
N PRO A 209 8.17 22.44 9.98
CA PRO A 209 6.72 22.46 9.95
C PRO A 209 6.21 23.83 9.51
N TRP A 210 4.97 23.86 9.01
CA TRP A 210 4.31 25.10 8.57
C TRP A 210 4.31 26.19 9.64
N SER A 211 4.18 25.82 10.92
CA SER A 211 4.19 26.77 12.05
C SER A 211 5.48 27.56 12.21
N ARG A 212 6.62 27.07 11.67
CA ARG A 212 7.92 27.75 11.72
C ARG A 212 8.23 28.57 10.46
N ARG A 213 7.28 28.66 9.53
CA ARG A 213 7.43 29.42 8.27
C ARG A 213 7.79 30.88 8.54
N SER A 214 7.04 31.57 9.40
CA SER A 214 7.26 32.98 9.71
C SER A 214 8.63 33.23 10.36
N GLU A 215 9.08 32.31 11.22
CA GLU A 215 10.40 32.34 11.85
C GLU A 215 11.51 32.24 10.78
N ALA A 216 11.40 31.29 9.85
CA ALA A 216 12.37 31.15 8.76
C ALA A 216 12.43 32.38 7.86
N VAL A 217 11.27 32.95 7.49
CA VAL A 217 11.20 34.17 6.66
C VAL A 217 11.83 35.36 7.39
N ALA A 218 11.59 35.51 8.70
CA ALA A 218 12.21 36.56 9.51
C ALA A 218 13.75 36.47 9.55
N LEU A 219 14.29 35.25 9.46
CA LEU A 219 15.74 35.01 9.36
C LEU A 219 16.29 35.24 7.94
N GLY A 220 15.43 35.50 6.96
CA GLY A 220 15.80 35.79 5.56
C GLY A 220 15.56 34.65 4.57
N ALA A 221 14.81 33.60 4.93
CA ALA A 221 14.37 32.59 3.98
C ALA A 221 13.31 33.17 3.03
N VAL A 222 13.23 32.61 1.83
CA VAL A 222 12.26 33.00 0.79
C VAL A 222 11.13 32.00 0.78
N ALA A 223 9.89 32.50 0.82
CA ALA A 223 8.70 31.69 0.58
C ALA A 223 8.38 31.65 -0.91
N ASP A 224 8.12 30.46 -1.44
CA ASP A 224 7.71 30.21 -2.82
C ASP A 224 6.37 29.48 -2.82
N LEU A 225 5.30 30.24 -2.97
CA LEU A 225 3.93 29.72 -2.99
C LEU A 225 3.64 28.78 -4.17
N SER A 226 4.52 28.74 -5.19
CA SER A 226 4.42 27.76 -6.28
C SER A 226 4.97 26.38 -5.88
N ALA A 227 5.65 26.28 -4.74
CA ALA A 227 6.16 25.03 -4.20
C ALA A 227 4.99 24.08 -3.91
N GLY A 228 4.86 23.02 -4.71
CA GLY A 228 3.70 22.13 -4.70
C GLY A 228 3.29 21.60 -3.31
N ARG A 229 3.92 20.51 -2.84
CA ARG A 229 3.58 19.93 -1.52
C ARG A 229 4.61 20.36 -0.47
N GLY A 230 4.21 20.39 0.80
CA GLY A 230 5.11 20.57 1.93
C GLY A 230 5.52 22.02 2.23
N SER A 231 6.60 22.18 3.00
CA SER A 231 7.21 23.48 3.34
C SER A 231 7.59 24.20 2.06
N ASP A 232 7.18 25.46 1.99
CA ASP A 232 7.33 26.34 0.84
C ASP A 232 8.45 27.36 1.03
N VAL A 233 9.28 27.20 2.08
CA VAL A 233 10.39 28.10 2.36
C VAL A 233 11.73 27.46 2.06
N PHE A 234 12.63 28.26 1.48
CA PHE A 234 13.99 27.87 1.15
C PHE A 234 14.99 28.99 1.43
N VAL A 235 16.25 28.63 1.59
CA VAL A 235 17.37 29.58 1.66
C VAL A 235 18.07 29.60 0.29
N PRO A 236 18.15 30.76 -0.39
CA PRO A 236 18.87 30.89 -1.65
C PRO A 236 20.37 30.61 -1.51
N ALA A 237 21.01 30.13 -2.58
CA ALA A 237 22.46 30.04 -2.66
C ALA A 237 23.14 31.38 -2.33
N GLY A 238 24.28 31.33 -1.64
CA GLY A 238 25.09 32.50 -1.29
C GLY A 238 24.60 33.30 -0.07
N ARG A 239 23.48 32.92 0.55
CA ARG A 239 23.07 33.47 1.85
C ARG A 239 23.88 32.84 2.98
N ASP A 240 24.07 33.61 4.06
CA ASP A 240 24.59 33.08 5.31
C ASP A 240 23.62 32.03 5.86
N LEU A 241 24.14 30.81 6.06
CA LEU A 241 23.38 29.66 6.53
C LEU A 241 23.36 29.59 8.06
N ALA A 242 24.27 30.29 8.76
CA ALA A 242 24.40 30.22 10.21
C ALA A 242 23.10 30.53 10.99
N PRO A 243 22.28 31.52 10.59
CA PRO A 243 20.98 31.77 11.24
C PRO A 243 20.01 30.58 11.14
N PHE A 244 20.14 29.78 10.08
CA PHE A 244 19.25 28.66 9.77
C PHE A 244 19.75 27.32 10.30
N GLU A 245 20.87 27.25 11.02
CA GLU A 245 21.55 25.99 11.39
C GLU A 245 20.61 24.89 11.92
N ARG A 246 19.63 25.25 12.76
CA ARG A 246 18.64 24.31 13.32
C ARG A 246 17.51 23.92 12.36
N MET A 247 17.28 24.71 11.32
CA MET A 247 16.26 24.52 10.29
C MET A 247 16.82 23.88 9.02
N LEU A 248 18.13 23.94 8.79
CA LEU A 248 18.77 23.39 7.60
C LEU A 248 18.60 21.87 7.54
N PRO A 249 18.49 21.32 6.31
CA PRO A 249 18.69 19.89 6.10
C PRO A 249 20.08 19.47 6.57
N LEU A 250 20.21 18.22 7.03
CA LEU A 250 21.44 17.71 7.64
C LEU A 250 22.67 17.82 6.72
N ALA A 251 22.52 17.71 5.40
CA ALA A 251 23.61 17.84 4.45
C ALA A 251 24.20 19.27 4.37
N TYR A 252 23.46 20.28 4.82
CA TYR A 252 23.87 21.70 4.78
C TYR A 252 24.22 22.27 6.15
N ARG A 253 24.10 21.47 7.23
CA ARG A 253 24.46 21.91 8.57
C ARG A 253 25.97 21.99 8.76
N SER A 254 26.40 22.92 9.59
CA SER A 254 27.79 23.05 10.02
C SER A 254 28.20 21.77 10.76
N ARG A 255 28.97 20.88 10.11
CA ARG A 255 29.35 19.60 10.70
C ARG A 255 30.24 19.82 11.93
N ARG A 256 29.66 19.70 13.13
CA ARG A 256 30.42 19.63 14.39
C ARG A 256 30.85 18.18 14.65
N GLY A 257 32.00 17.78 14.09
CA GLY A 257 32.78 16.66 14.63
C GLY A 257 32.80 15.33 13.86
N ALA A 258 31.78 14.98 13.05
CA ALA A 258 31.82 13.74 12.25
C ALA A 258 30.97 13.81 10.96
N PRO A 259 31.35 13.08 9.89
CA PRO A 259 30.51 12.86 8.72
C PRO A 259 29.18 12.18 9.07
N PHE A 260 28.16 12.37 8.22
CA PHE A 260 26.86 11.73 8.41
C PHE A 260 26.97 10.21 8.24
N GLU A 261 26.73 9.45 9.30
CA GLU A 261 26.73 7.99 9.23
C GLU A 261 25.47 7.44 8.56
N PHE A 262 25.60 6.35 7.79
CA PHE A 262 24.48 5.57 7.26
C PHE A 262 24.38 4.24 8.03
N PRO A 263 23.69 4.20 9.18
CA PRO A 263 23.70 3.02 10.04
C PRO A 263 23.16 1.80 9.28
N PRO A 264 23.83 0.66 9.37
CA PRO A 264 23.35 -0.56 8.73
C PRO A 264 22.09 -1.08 9.43
N ILE A 265 21.28 -1.81 8.68
CA ILE A 265 20.16 -2.60 9.23
C ILE A 265 20.68 -3.99 9.55
N ALA A 266 20.69 -4.37 10.83
CA ALA A 266 21.20 -5.67 11.27
C ALA A 266 20.71 -6.84 10.40
N ALA A 267 21.56 -7.84 10.19
CA ALA A 267 21.36 -8.88 9.17
C ALA A 267 20.01 -9.60 9.29
N ARG A 268 19.60 -9.95 10.52
CA ARG A 268 18.31 -10.62 10.82
C ARG A 268 17.16 -9.67 11.13
N ALA A 269 17.38 -8.35 11.04
CA ALA A 269 16.34 -7.34 11.20
C ALA A 269 15.86 -6.75 9.87
N ALA A 270 16.40 -7.22 8.73
CA ALA A 270 15.94 -6.79 7.43
C ALA A 270 14.43 -7.08 7.24
N GLY A 271 13.63 -6.05 6.97
CA GLY A 271 12.17 -6.17 6.82
C GLY A 271 11.38 -5.89 8.11
N GLN A 272 12.07 -5.75 9.25
CA GLN A 272 11.47 -5.40 10.53
C GLN A 272 11.31 -3.88 10.66
N ASN A 273 10.15 -3.37 10.25
CA ASN A 273 9.85 -1.93 10.23
C ASN A 273 8.55 -1.65 10.98
N LEU A 274 8.29 -0.40 11.38
CA LEU A 274 7.08 -0.09 12.16
C LEU A 274 5.79 -0.33 11.37
N TRP A 275 5.82 -0.12 10.05
CA TRP A 275 4.65 -0.32 9.19
C TRP A 275 4.19 -1.78 9.10
N SER A 276 5.08 -2.74 9.38
CA SER A 276 4.70 -4.16 9.43
C SER A 276 4.27 -4.59 10.83
N LEU A 277 4.61 -3.85 11.88
CA LEU A 277 4.30 -4.18 13.26
C LEU A 277 2.94 -3.66 13.72
N PHE A 278 2.54 -2.51 13.19
CA PHE A 278 1.32 -1.83 13.61
C PHE A 278 0.24 -1.88 12.53
N ASP A 279 -0.99 -1.70 12.97
CA ASP A 279 -2.12 -1.51 12.07
C ASP A 279 -1.97 -0.21 11.24
N ALA A 280 -2.81 -0.08 10.21
CA ALA A 280 -2.73 1.04 9.30
C ALA A 280 -3.03 2.39 9.99
N ALA A 281 -3.89 2.43 11.00
CA ALA A 281 -4.24 3.66 11.70
C ALA A 281 -3.05 4.18 12.52
N THR A 282 -2.47 3.31 13.36
CA THR A 282 -1.28 3.62 14.17
C THR A 282 -0.11 4.03 13.29
N TRP A 283 0.18 3.27 12.22
CA TRP A 283 1.26 3.64 11.31
C TRP A 283 1.02 4.98 10.60
N ASN A 284 -0.23 5.26 10.19
CA ASN A 284 -0.59 6.53 9.59
C ASN A 284 -0.39 7.70 10.56
N GLN A 285 -0.73 7.54 11.83
CA GLN A 285 -0.51 8.55 12.86
C GLN A 285 0.98 8.88 13.00
N ILE A 286 1.82 7.84 13.15
CA ILE A 286 3.27 7.99 13.28
C ILE A 286 3.86 8.69 12.06
N ARG A 287 3.65 8.13 10.86
CA ARG A 287 4.34 8.61 9.65
C ARG A 287 3.85 9.99 9.21
N LYS A 288 2.53 10.27 9.27
CA LYS A 288 1.98 11.54 8.79
C LYS A 288 2.34 12.68 9.74
N THR A 289 2.41 12.43 11.04
CA THR A 289 2.87 13.43 12.00
C THR A 289 4.34 13.78 11.75
N ASN A 290 5.19 12.79 11.52
CA ASN A 290 6.58 13.03 11.15
C ASN A 290 6.70 13.79 9.82
N TYR A 291 5.89 13.46 8.80
CA TYR A 291 5.83 14.22 7.56
C TYR A 291 5.44 15.67 7.81
N ALA A 292 4.39 15.94 8.59
CA ALA A 292 3.97 17.30 8.90
C ALA A 292 5.08 18.10 9.63
N ARG A 293 5.81 17.45 10.56
CA ARG A 293 6.93 18.05 11.31
C ARG A 293 8.11 18.43 10.45
N SER A 294 8.35 17.70 9.35
CA SER A 294 9.40 18.07 8.39
C SER A 294 8.88 18.97 7.26
N GLY A 295 7.61 19.38 7.31
CA GLY A 295 6.95 20.04 6.19
C GLY A 295 6.96 19.18 4.93
N CYS A 296 6.85 17.86 5.05
CA CYS A 296 6.94 16.90 3.95
C CYS A 296 8.21 17.05 3.10
N ARG A 297 9.30 17.59 3.66
CA ARG A 297 10.61 17.73 2.99
C ARG A 297 11.60 16.73 3.58
N CYS A 298 12.57 16.33 2.76
CA CYS A 298 13.65 15.46 3.21
C CYS A 298 14.49 16.14 4.29
N MET A 299 14.65 15.51 5.44
CA MET A 299 15.49 16.02 6.54
C MET A 299 16.98 16.04 6.19
N ILE A 300 17.42 15.27 5.19
CA ILE A 300 18.83 15.24 4.77
C ILE A 300 19.14 16.34 3.76
N CYS A 301 18.35 16.48 2.70
CA CYS A 301 18.67 17.38 1.59
C CYS A 301 17.65 18.50 1.34
N GLY A 302 16.52 18.51 2.06
CA GLY A 302 15.43 19.46 1.85
C GLY A 302 14.49 19.10 0.70
N GLU A 303 14.88 18.23 -0.22
CA GLU A 303 14.12 18.03 -1.45
C GLU A 303 12.92 17.08 -1.33
N GLN A 304 12.03 17.18 -2.33
CA GLN A 304 10.92 16.27 -2.60
C GLN A 304 11.15 15.62 -3.96
N ARG A 305 11.98 14.58 -4.00
CA ARG A 305 12.30 13.91 -5.25
C ARG A 305 11.30 12.78 -5.51
N PRO A 306 10.84 12.60 -6.77
CA PRO A 306 10.22 11.34 -7.13
C PRO A 306 11.23 10.20 -7.00
N ARG A 307 10.74 8.96 -6.83
CA ARG A 307 11.57 7.76 -6.94
C ARG A 307 12.26 7.78 -8.31
N SER A 308 13.58 7.83 -8.35
CA SER A 308 14.34 7.58 -9.58
C SER A 308 13.92 6.20 -10.10
N ALA A 309 13.80 6.07 -11.42
CA ALA A 309 13.27 4.90 -12.12
C ALA A 309 13.61 3.54 -11.48
N GLY A 310 12.57 2.71 -11.29
CA GLY A 310 12.66 1.37 -10.68
C GLY A 310 11.85 1.18 -9.38
N GLY A 311 11.27 2.26 -8.84
CA GLY A 311 10.33 2.19 -7.72
C GLY A 311 8.93 1.82 -8.18
N GLY A 312 8.42 0.65 -7.78
CA GLY A 312 7.12 0.12 -8.23
C GLY A 312 5.91 1.06 -8.09
N ALA A 313 4.92 0.83 -8.96
CA ALA A 313 3.70 1.59 -9.29
C ALA A 313 2.70 1.92 -8.15
N GLY A 314 3.03 1.70 -6.88
CA GLY A 314 2.13 2.06 -5.77
C GLY A 314 2.51 3.43 -5.22
N SER A 315 1.78 4.48 -5.62
CA SER A 315 1.87 5.86 -5.09
C SER A 315 2.37 5.94 -3.64
N ARG A 316 3.66 6.22 -3.46
CA ARG A 316 4.27 6.66 -2.19
C ARG A 316 4.69 8.11 -2.41
N GLY A 317 4.36 8.98 -1.46
CA GLY A 317 4.52 10.43 -1.58
C GLY A 317 5.97 10.87 -1.85
N PRO A 318 6.23 12.19 -1.94
CA PRO A 318 7.57 12.70 -2.26
C PRO A 318 8.64 12.41 -1.18
N VAL A 319 8.21 11.87 -0.04
CA VAL A 319 9.05 11.47 1.09
C VAL A 319 8.49 10.19 1.73
N ASP A 320 9.39 9.43 2.34
CA ASP A 320 9.13 8.23 3.14
C ASP A 320 9.59 8.46 4.58
N ALA A 321 9.01 7.69 5.52
CA ALA A 321 9.50 7.64 6.89
C ALA A 321 10.53 6.53 6.97
N HIS A 322 11.69 6.82 7.54
CA HIS A 322 12.81 5.91 7.72
C HIS A 322 13.16 5.82 9.20
N GLU A 323 13.12 4.60 9.72
CA GLU A 323 13.51 4.30 11.08
C GLU A 323 15.03 4.15 11.18
N VAL A 324 15.62 4.86 12.15
CA VAL A 324 17.02 4.70 12.53
C VAL A 324 17.06 3.89 13.82
N TRP A 325 17.85 2.81 13.79
CA TRP A 325 17.93 1.83 14.88
C TRP A 325 19.33 1.80 15.47
N SER A 326 19.41 1.56 16.77
CA SER A 326 20.62 1.10 17.45
C SER A 326 20.47 -0.37 17.84
N TRP A 327 21.60 -1.03 18.03
CA TRP A 327 21.67 -2.47 18.26
C TRP A 327 22.61 -2.72 19.43
N THR A 328 22.14 -3.43 20.45
CA THR A 328 22.98 -3.86 21.58
C THR A 328 22.87 -5.35 21.80
N MET A 329 23.94 -5.96 22.28
CA MET A 329 24.04 -7.38 22.57
C MET A 329 24.61 -7.55 23.98
N PRO A 330 24.26 -8.62 24.70
CA PRO A 330 24.84 -8.91 26.00
C PRO A 330 26.35 -9.06 25.86
N ASP A 331 27.11 -8.30 26.64
CA ASP A 331 28.58 -8.29 26.62
C ASP A 331 29.19 -8.04 25.22
N ASP A 332 28.43 -7.37 24.33
CA ASP A 332 28.74 -7.20 22.91
C ASP A 332 29.02 -8.52 22.14
N ASP A 333 28.53 -9.65 22.66
CA ASP A 333 28.71 -10.98 22.08
C ASP A 333 27.46 -11.43 21.29
N PRO A 334 27.50 -11.44 19.94
CA PRO A 334 26.39 -11.92 19.12
C PRO A 334 26.12 -13.41 19.30
N SER A 335 27.08 -14.20 19.81
CA SER A 335 26.94 -15.66 19.98
C SER A 335 25.90 -16.04 21.03
N ARG A 336 25.49 -15.08 21.86
CA ARG A 336 24.42 -15.24 22.86
C ARG A 336 23.04 -15.36 22.22
N GLY A 337 22.90 -14.98 20.95
CA GLY A 337 21.71 -15.21 20.13
C GLY A 337 20.54 -14.25 20.37
N VAL A 338 20.57 -13.42 21.40
CA VAL A 338 19.51 -12.43 21.69
C VAL A 338 20.10 -11.03 21.83
N GLY A 339 19.59 -10.07 21.06
CA GLY A 339 20.00 -8.65 21.11
C GLY A 339 18.81 -7.72 21.33
N ILE A 340 19.06 -6.44 21.53
CA ILE A 340 18.05 -5.38 21.58
C ILE A 340 18.18 -4.51 20.33
N GLN A 341 17.05 -4.35 19.62
CA GLN A 341 16.86 -3.41 18.52
C GLN A 341 16.08 -2.21 19.06
N ARG A 342 16.72 -1.07 19.20
CA ARG A 342 16.11 0.13 19.77
C ARG A 342 15.86 1.19 18.70
N LEU A 343 14.65 1.72 18.66
CA LEU A 343 14.34 2.86 17.79
C LEU A 343 15.03 4.10 18.35
N GLU A 344 15.86 4.77 17.55
CA GLU A 344 16.55 6.00 17.97
C GLU A 344 15.87 7.26 17.44
N ARG A 345 15.32 7.18 16.23
CA ARG A 345 14.60 8.29 15.59
C ARG A 345 13.86 7.82 14.35
N ILE A 346 12.85 8.60 13.98
CA ILE A 346 12.20 8.53 12.66
C ILE A 346 12.66 9.73 11.84
N MET A 347 13.13 9.48 10.63
CA MET A 347 13.55 10.50 9.66
C MET A 347 12.58 10.56 8.50
N VAL A 348 12.30 11.75 8.01
CA VAL A 348 11.55 11.94 6.77
C VAL A 348 12.53 12.13 5.63
N LEU A 349 12.55 11.21 4.66
CA LEU A 349 13.55 11.17 3.61
C LEU A 349 12.91 11.17 2.23
N CYS A 350 13.48 11.89 1.27
CA CYS A 350 13.14 11.64 -0.12
C CYS A 350 13.67 10.27 -0.56
N PRO A 351 13.09 9.64 -1.59
CA PRO A 351 13.47 8.29 -2.01
C PRO A 351 14.94 8.14 -2.40
N THR A 352 15.57 9.19 -2.91
CA THR A 352 17.00 9.17 -3.28
C THR A 352 17.90 9.11 -2.05
N CYS A 353 17.63 9.93 -1.03
CA CYS A 353 18.35 9.88 0.24
C CYS A 353 18.01 8.59 1.01
N HIS A 354 16.77 8.11 0.93
CA HIS A 354 16.36 6.86 1.57
C HIS A 354 17.11 5.65 0.98
N ALA A 355 17.35 5.63 -0.33
CA ALA A 355 18.13 4.58 -0.99
C ALA A 355 19.58 4.50 -0.48
N CYS A 356 20.16 5.58 0.04
CA CYS A 356 21.51 5.56 0.62
C CYS A 356 21.62 4.69 1.89
N PHE A 357 20.53 4.54 2.65
CA PHE A 357 20.46 3.63 3.80
C PHE A 357 20.21 2.18 3.37
N HIS A 358 19.54 2.00 2.23
CA HIS A 358 19.18 0.69 1.69
C HIS A 358 19.89 0.41 0.37
N ALA A 359 21.18 0.75 0.27
CA ALA A 359 21.93 0.69 -0.98
C ALA A 359 21.86 -0.71 -1.62
N GLY A 360 22.09 -1.77 -0.84
CA GLY A 360 22.00 -3.15 -1.35
C GLY A 360 20.63 -3.53 -1.93
N HIS A 361 19.55 -3.09 -1.29
CA HIS A 361 18.19 -3.30 -1.79
C HIS A 361 17.92 -2.47 -3.05
N ALA A 362 18.33 -1.20 -3.07
CA ALA A 362 18.18 -0.33 -4.23
C ALA A 362 18.95 -0.87 -5.45
N LEU A 363 20.16 -1.38 -5.25
CA LEU A 363 20.96 -2.03 -6.30
C LEU A 363 20.32 -3.33 -6.78
N THR A 364 19.81 -4.16 -5.86
CA THR A 364 19.10 -5.40 -6.22
C THR A 364 17.84 -5.11 -7.03
N ALA A 365 17.10 -4.05 -6.69
CA ALA A 365 15.97 -3.59 -7.47
C ALA A 365 16.40 -3.11 -8.86
N ALA A 366 17.45 -2.29 -8.95
CA ALA A 366 17.96 -1.76 -10.22
C ALA A 366 18.57 -2.84 -11.15
N ARG A 367 19.07 -3.95 -10.60
CA ARG A 367 19.50 -5.12 -11.39
C ARG A 367 18.35 -5.70 -12.22
N ARG A 368 17.12 -5.68 -11.70
CA ARG A 368 15.94 -6.17 -12.42
C ARG A 368 15.61 -5.32 -13.66
N ASP A 369 16.08 -4.09 -13.67
CA ASP A 369 15.86 -3.11 -14.74
C ASP A 369 17.14 -2.82 -15.55
N ALA A 370 18.19 -3.64 -15.40
CA ALA A 370 19.50 -3.48 -16.05
C ALA A 370 20.20 -2.12 -15.83
N ARG A 371 19.85 -1.38 -14.77
CA ARG A 371 20.39 -0.04 -14.44
C ARG A 371 21.25 -0.01 -13.18
N HIS A 372 21.77 -1.16 -12.77
CA HIS A 372 22.46 -1.32 -11.51
C HIS A 372 23.75 -0.49 -11.41
N GLU A 373 24.50 -0.31 -12.50
CA GLU A 373 25.69 0.54 -12.53
C GLU A 373 25.34 2.02 -12.36
N GLU A 374 24.32 2.52 -13.07
CA GLU A 374 23.84 3.90 -12.91
C GLU A 374 23.32 4.15 -11.49
N ALA A 375 22.57 3.20 -10.93
CA ALA A 375 22.07 3.27 -9.56
C ALA A 375 23.23 3.29 -8.55
N ALA A 376 24.27 2.47 -8.75
CA ALA A 376 25.45 2.46 -7.90
C ALA A 376 26.20 3.79 -7.96
N ALA A 377 26.46 4.31 -9.16
CA ALA A 377 27.11 5.60 -9.36
C ALA A 377 26.31 6.74 -8.71
N PHE A 378 24.99 6.75 -8.89
CA PHE A 378 24.11 7.76 -8.29
C PHE A 378 24.08 7.67 -6.75
N ILE A 379 23.92 6.47 -6.18
CA ILE A 379 23.90 6.29 -4.72
C ILE A 379 25.26 6.71 -4.12
N ARG A 380 26.37 6.33 -4.77
CA ARG A 380 27.72 6.70 -4.33
C ARG A 380 27.94 8.21 -4.37
N ALA A 381 27.58 8.87 -5.49
CA ALA A 381 27.65 10.33 -5.59
C ALA A 381 26.77 11.00 -4.52
N ARG A 382 25.57 10.45 -4.27
CA ARG A 382 24.67 10.97 -3.23
C ARG A 382 25.23 10.80 -1.82
N GLN A 383 25.85 9.67 -1.51
CA GLN A 383 26.52 9.44 -0.23
C GLN A 383 27.71 10.39 -0.05
N SER A 384 28.47 10.63 -1.12
CA SER A 384 29.55 11.61 -1.15
C SER A 384 29.05 13.01 -0.81
N ASP A 385 28.02 13.50 -1.50
CA ASP A 385 27.39 14.80 -1.21
C ASP A 385 26.91 14.91 0.25
N ILE A 386 26.24 13.87 0.77
CA ILE A 386 25.66 13.85 2.13
C ILE A 386 26.72 13.78 3.22
N THR A 387 27.89 13.17 2.95
CA THR A 387 28.97 12.99 3.93
C THR A 387 30.06 14.05 3.80
N GLY A 388 30.21 14.66 2.63
CA GLY A 388 31.36 15.48 2.26
C GLY A 388 32.64 14.67 2.08
N LEU A 389 32.55 13.35 1.92
CA LEU A 389 33.69 12.45 1.72
C LEU A 389 33.75 11.95 0.28
N GLU A 390 34.97 11.69 -0.20
CA GLU A 390 35.22 11.18 -1.56
C GLU A 390 36.23 10.03 -1.54
N GLY A 391 36.27 9.27 -2.64
CA GLY A 391 37.25 8.20 -2.86
C GLY A 391 37.40 7.22 -1.69
N ALA A 392 38.64 6.96 -1.29
CA ALA A 392 38.96 6.02 -0.23
C ALA A 392 38.43 6.42 1.15
N ALA A 393 38.27 7.72 1.42
CA ALA A 393 37.71 8.20 2.69
C ALA A 393 36.22 7.84 2.80
N LEU A 394 35.47 7.97 1.70
CA LEU A 394 34.08 7.51 1.64
C LEU A 394 33.99 5.98 1.77
N ASP A 395 34.86 5.24 1.08
CA ASP A 395 34.88 3.78 1.18
C ASP A 395 35.18 3.29 2.60
N ALA A 396 36.16 3.88 3.28
CA ALA A 396 36.47 3.57 4.67
C ALA A 396 35.30 3.93 5.62
N HIS A 397 34.59 5.02 5.35
CA HIS A 397 33.42 5.42 6.13
C HIS A 397 32.25 4.45 5.96
N LEU A 398 31.92 4.07 4.73
CA LEU A 398 30.87 3.09 4.44
C LEU A 398 31.25 1.68 4.90
N GLY A 399 32.55 1.34 4.89
CA GLY A 399 33.09 0.06 5.38
C GLY A 399 32.83 -0.17 6.87
N ARG A 400 32.98 0.86 7.72
CA ARG A 400 32.67 0.74 9.17
C ARG A 400 31.22 0.37 9.44
N SER A 401 30.30 0.89 8.61
CA SER A 401 28.89 0.51 8.68
C SER A 401 28.67 -0.95 8.25
N ALA A 402 29.42 -1.46 7.27
CA ALA A 402 29.39 -2.88 6.91
C ALA A 402 29.95 -3.79 8.03
N ASP A 403 30.96 -3.35 8.77
CA ASP A 403 31.50 -4.10 9.90
C ASP A 403 30.49 -4.18 11.06
N ALA A 404 29.85 -3.06 11.38
CA ALA A 404 28.77 -3.02 12.35
C ALA A 404 27.63 -3.99 11.95
N TRP A 405 27.29 -4.06 10.66
CA TRP A 405 26.33 -5.02 10.15
C TRP A 405 26.78 -6.48 10.37
N ASN A 406 28.02 -6.81 10.01
CA ASN A 406 28.55 -8.17 10.13
C ASN A 406 28.56 -8.67 11.57
N ARG A 407 28.84 -7.80 12.55
CA ARG A 407 28.80 -8.15 13.99
C ARG A 407 27.43 -8.65 14.45
N THR A 408 26.35 -8.21 13.82
CA THR A 408 24.99 -8.60 14.21
C THR A 408 24.53 -9.95 13.67
N ARG A 409 25.33 -10.63 12.84
CA ARG A 409 24.91 -11.88 12.15
C ARG A 409 24.63 -13.05 13.10
N GLY A 410 25.30 -13.10 14.25
CA GLY A 410 25.12 -14.16 15.25
C GLY A 410 23.85 -14.00 16.09
N VAL A 411 23.23 -12.82 16.08
CA VAL A 411 21.97 -12.59 16.79
C VAL A 411 20.84 -13.30 16.07
N GLU A 412 20.15 -14.17 16.80
CA GLU A 412 19.04 -14.98 16.29
C GLU A 412 17.71 -14.28 16.46
N ARG A 413 17.55 -13.54 17.56
CA ARG A 413 16.33 -12.82 17.92
C ARG A 413 16.63 -11.43 18.46
N TRP A 414 15.81 -10.47 18.05
CA TRP A 414 15.82 -9.12 18.58
C TRP A 414 14.66 -8.93 19.56
N VAL A 415 14.92 -8.22 20.66
CA VAL A 415 13.91 -7.55 21.47
C VAL A 415 13.72 -6.16 20.88
N LEU A 416 12.48 -5.76 20.60
CA LEU A 416 12.19 -4.46 20.02
C LEU A 416 11.94 -3.44 21.13
N ASP A 417 12.78 -2.41 21.22
CA ASP A 417 12.61 -1.30 22.16
C ASP A 417 12.06 -0.07 21.44
N LEU A 418 10.81 0.28 21.76
CA LEU A 418 10.08 1.42 21.22
C LEU A 418 9.96 2.60 22.19
N SER A 419 10.79 2.66 23.24
CA SER A 419 10.74 3.75 24.22
C SER A 419 10.94 5.14 23.61
N HIS A 420 11.74 5.26 22.53
CA HIS A 420 11.84 6.53 21.80
C HIS A 420 10.50 6.94 21.18
N LEU A 421 9.74 5.98 20.63
CA LEU A 421 8.42 6.25 20.04
C LEU A 421 7.43 6.66 21.14
N ALA A 422 7.42 5.94 22.26
CA ALA A 422 6.55 6.26 23.40
C ALA A 422 6.81 7.65 23.99
N ALA A 423 8.06 8.13 23.94
CA ALA A 423 8.43 9.47 24.41
C ALA A 423 7.99 10.61 23.48
N GLN A 424 7.42 10.30 22.30
CA GLN A 424 6.93 11.34 21.40
C GLN A 424 5.57 11.86 21.87
N ASP A 425 5.43 13.18 21.92
CA ASP A 425 4.19 13.88 22.24
C ASP A 425 2.98 13.42 21.39
N TYR A 426 3.18 13.06 20.12
CA TYR A 426 2.10 12.57 19.26
C TYR A 426 1.62 11.14 19.58
N MET A 427 2.26 10.46 20.53
CA MET A 427 1.87 9.15 21.04
C MET A 427 1.17 9.22 22.40
N ALA A 428 1.12 10.39 23.06
CA ALA A 428 0.63 10.51 24.43
C ALA A 428 -0.83 10.04 24.60
N ASP A 429 -1.68 10.30 23.60
CA ASP A 429 -3.12 9.97 23.62
C ASP A 429 -3.48 8.86 22.62
N VAL A 430 -2.50 8.05 22.21
CA VAL A 430 -2.68 6.98 21.23
C VAL A 430 -2.59 5.64 21.95
N ASP A 431 -3.60 4.79 21.77
CA ASP A 431 -3.53 3.36 22.08
C ASP A 431 -3.08 2.62 20.80
N PRO A 432 -1.77 2.38 20.59
CA PRO A 432 -1.29 1.75 19.38
C PRO A 432 -1.77 0.30 19.28
N VAL A 433 -2.18 -0.10 18.07
CA VAL A 433 -2.61 -1.48 17.78
C VAL A 433 -1.47 -2.23 17.11
N PHE A 434 -0.90 -3.20 17.83
CA PHE A 434 0.15 -4.09 17.35
C PHE A 434 -0.46 -5.33 16.69
N LEU A 435 0.10 -5.77 15.57
CA LEU A 435 -0.35 -6.97 14.87
C LEU A 435 0.31 -8.20 15.52
N ALA A 436 -0.47 -9.04 16.21
CA ALA A 436 0.04 -10.24 16.88
C ALA A 436 0.74 -11.17 15.88
N GLU A 437 0.18 -11.29 14.68
CA GLU A 437 0.82 -11.91 13.52
C GLU A 437 1.28 -10.82 12.54
N ASN A 438 2.55 -10.41 12.65
CA ASN A 438 3.14 -9.40 11.78
C ASN A 438 4.15 -9.98 10.78
N PRO A 439 4.29 -9.36 9.58
CA PRO A 439 5.33 -9.74 8.62
C PRO A 439 6.77 -9.60 9.12
N ALA A 440 7.01 -8.87 10.21
CA ALA A 440 8.33 -8.71 10.81
C ALA A 440 8.73 -9.88 11.74
N GLY A 441 7.79 -10.77 12.09
CA GLY A 441 8.03 -11.93 12.94
C GLY A 441 8.25 -11.60 14.43
N PHE A 442 7.80 -10.44 14.90
CA PHE A 442 7.90 -10.08 16.32
C PHE A 442 6.71 -10.61 17.10
N ALA A 443 6.96 -11.43 18.11
CA ALA A 443 5.94 -11.73 19.10
C ALA A 443 5.67 -10.46 19.94
N PRO A 444 4.40 -10.14 20.28
CA PRO A 444 4.07 -9.05 21.20
C PRO A 444 4.88 -9.10 22.51
N GLU A 445 5.20 -10.30 22.99
CA GLU A 445 5.98 -10.55 24.19
C GLU A 445 7.41 -10.00 24.10
N HIS A 446 7.94 -9.79 22.88
CA HIS A 446 9.30 -9.28 22.64
C HIS A 446 9.37 -7.77 22.42
N VAL A 447 8.26 -7.03 22.64
CA VAL A 447 8.20 -5.58 22.46
C VAL A 447 8.26 -4.87 23.82
N ALA A 448 9.21 -3.95 23.95
CA ALA A 448 9.50 -3.14 25.12
C ALA A 448 9.28 -1.65 24.85
N GLY A 449 9.26 -0.86 25.93
CA GLY A 449 9.29 0.60 25.88
C GLY A 449 7.98 1.28 25.46
N LEU A 450 6.95 0.54 25.07
CA LEU A 450 5.65 1.07 24.65
C LEU A 450 4.53 0.20 25.20
N SER A 451 3.45 0.81 25.71
CA SER A 451 2.20 0.12 26.00
C SER A 451 1.36 0.04 24.73
N PHE A 452 0.74 -1.12 24.48
CA PHE A 452 -0.07 -1.32 23.28
C PHE A 452 -1.14 -2.39 23.49
N VAL A 453 -2.09 -2.43 22.56
CA VAL A 453 -3.09 -3.49 22.44
C VAL A 453 -2.77 -4.32 21.20
N ALA A 454 -2.70 -5.63 21.33
CA ALA A 454 -2.59 -6.50 20.17
C ALA A 454 -3.95 -6.59 19.46
N ASP A 455 -3.96 -6.84 18.14
CA ASP A 455 -5.17 -7.02 17.34
C ASP A 455 -6.02 -8.24 17.77
N ASP A 456 -5.46 -9.16 18.56
CA ASP A 456 -6.16 -10.25 19.26
C ASP A 456 -6.84 -9.84 20.58
N GLY A 457 -6.71 -8.56 20.98
CA GLY A 457 -7.32 -7.98 22.18
C GLY A 457 -6.48 -8.05 23.46
N ARG A 458 -5.33 -8.74 23.45
CA ARG A 458 -4.41 -8.76 24.60
C ARG A 458 -3.76 -7.40 24.81
N ARG A 459 -3.59 -7.01 26.07
CA ARG A 459 -2.96 -5.75 26.46
C ARG A 459 -1.56 -5.99 26.98
N PHE A 460 -0.61 -5.21 26.49
CA PHE A 460 0.78 -5.28 26.89
C PHE A 460 1.17 -3.96 27.54
N PRO A 461 1.41 -3.94 28.87
CA PRO A 461 1.92 -2.75 29.53
C PRO A 461 3.37 -2.47 29.11
N VAL A 462 3.85 -1.26 29.42
CA VAL A 462 5.26 -0.91 29.22
C VAL A 462 6.14 -1.91 29.97
N ARG A 463 7.14 -2.45 29.28
CA ARG A 463 8.15 -3.36 29.82
C ARG A 463 9.53 -2.88 29.43
N ASP A 464 10.50 -3.24 30.24
CA ASP A 464 11.91 -2.91 30.05
C ASP A 464 12.59 -3.92 29.10
N ALA A 465 13.39 -3.42 28.17
CA ALA A 465 14.04 -4.25 27.14
C ALA A 465 15.08 -5.22 27.72
N PRO A 466 16.00 -4.81 28.61
CA PRO A 466 16.89 -5.72 29.34
C PRO A 466 16.14 -6.85 30.06
N THR A 467 15.00 -6.57 30.68
CA THR A 467 14.19 -7.59 31.37
C THR A 467 13.69 -8.66 30.39
N ILE A 468 13.16 -8.26 29.24
CA ILE A 468 12.71 -9.20 28.19
C ILE A 468 13.90 -9.98 27.61
N GLN A 469 15.03 -9.29 27.38
CA GLN A 469 16.25 -9.92 26.87
C GLN A 469 16.78 -11.00 27.82
N ALA A 470 16.84 -10.71 29.12
CA ALA A 470 17.29 -11.67 30.14
C ALA A 470 16.42 -12.92 30.15
N ALA A 471 15.10 -12.78 30.13
CA ALA A 471 14.17 -13.92 30.07
C ALA A 471 14.39 -14.79 28.82
N LEU A 472 14.62 -14.16 27.65
CA LEU A 472 14.89 -14.89 26.42
C LEU A 472 16.25 -15.60 26.42
N LEU A 473 17.26 -15.03 27.08
CA LEU A 473 18.57 -15.67 27.25
C LEU A 473 18.49 -16.89 28.17
N ASP A 474 17.70 -16.82 29.25
CA ASP A 474 17.48 -17.95 30.15
C ASP A 474 16.78 -19.13 29.44
N ASP A 475 15.90 -18.83 28.47
CA ASP A 475 15.22 -19.82 27.66
C ASP A 475 16.05 -20.33 26.46
N ALA A 476 17.11 -19.63 26.06
CA ALA A 476 17.91 -19.93 24.87
C ALA A 476 18.49 -21.36 24.82
N PRO A 477 18.97 -21.98 25.93
CA PRO A 477 19.44 -23.37 25.92
C PRO A 477 18.34 -24.38 25.54
N ARG A 478 17.09 -24.14 25.95
CA ARG A 478 15.94 -24.99 25.60
C ARG A 478 15.54 -24.81 24.14
N LEU A 479 15.66 -23.59 23.62
CA LEU A 479 15.35 -23.26 22.23
C LEU A 479 16.38 -23.84 21.25
N ARG A 480 17.69 -23.81 21.58
CA ARG A 480 18.74 -24.43 20.74
C ARG A 480 18.59 -25.94 20.57
N LEU A 481 18.07 -26.65 21.58
CA LEU A 481 17.77 -28.09 21.52
C LEU A 481 16.53 -28.43 20.67
N ALA A 482 15.56 -27.52 20.58
CA ALA A 482 14.39 -27.70 19.71
C ALA A 482 14.74 -27.46 18.23
N TRP A 483 15.72 -26.60 17.95
CA TRP A 483 16.10 -26.21 16.59
C TRP A 483 17.14 -27.11 15.92
N SER A 484 17.90 -27.90 16.69
CA SER A 484 18.75 -28.95 16.11
C SER A 484 17.96 -30.19 15.67
N ARG A 485 16.66 -30.24 15.95
CA ARG A 485 15.74 -31.36 15.64
C ARG A 485 14.68 -31.02 14.57
N ALA A 486 14.63 -29.77 14.09
CA ALA A 486 13.76 -29.31 13.01
C ALA A 486 14.62 -28.90 11.81
#